data_AF-A0A0R2WTB8-F1
#
_entry.id   AF-A0A0R2WTB8-F1
#
_cell.length_a   1.000
_cell.length_b   1.000
_cell.length_c   1.000
_cell.angle_alpha   90.00
_cell.angle_beta   90.00
_cell.angle_gamma   90.00
#
_symmetry.space_group_name_H-M   'P 1'
#
loop_
_entity.id
_entity.type
_entity.pdbx_description
1 polymer ?
#
loop_
_entity_poly.entity_id
_entity_poly.type
_entity_poly.pdbx_seq_one_letter_code
_entity_poly.pdbx_strand_id
1 'polypeptide(L)'
;MEHPSTQGGLSNVERAVVFAKGVVMGMSDSVPGVSGGTIALIAGIYERLIRAISAFDLTVLKLLRRRELVHAWHHVDGPFLLPLALGMFSGLLLSANTVLYALAYAPILVGSFFIGLVLAALFLLSGEFKLRYALYFMLGAGVVAALGWVQPSTDSVTGLGLFVAGAVAISAMLLPGLSGAFILILLGVYETMLTALVTFDFDKIIFFAAGCLVGLMAFSRLLTWLLGRFHGQSYSVIGGLLLGSLPAIWPWRVPEAAVSAEDAGATMRLVWPADYAASLGVEAHALAALLFVGLGLVVVLLLNRLFISMNSASALKASQKDR
;
A
#
# COMPACT_ATOMS: atom_id res chain seq x y z
N MET A 1 37.29 -12.93 29.14
CA MET A 1 35.91 -13.43 29.14
C MET A 1 35.03 -12.24 29.49
N GLU A 2 34.67 -11.46 28.48
CA GLU A 2 33.77 -10.32 28.66
C GLU A 2 32.34 -10.85 28.67
N HIS A 3 31.64 -10.63 29.79
CA HIS A 3 30.21 -10.85 29.88
C HIS A 3 29.50 -9.93 28.88
N PRO A 4 28.63 -10.44 27.99
CA PRO A 4 27.77 -9.58 27.20
C PRO A 4 26.79 -8.91 28.16
N SER A 5 26.92 -7.58 28.26
CA SER A 5 26.09 -6.71 29.07
C SER A 5 24.61 -7.05 28.88
N THR A 6 23.97 -7.34 30.00
CA THR A 6 22.53 -7.45 30.20
C THR A 6 21.73 -6.42 29.41
N GLN A 7 20.73 -6.95 28.70
CA GLN A 7 19.58 -6.31 28.06
C GLN A 7 19.13 -5.00 28.74
N GLY A 8 19.64 -3.86 28.26
CA GLY A 8 19.11 -2.55 28.62
C GLY A 8 17.87 -2.24 27.78
N GLY A 9 16.69 -2.20 28.40
CA GLY A 9 15.49 -1.68 27.75
C GLY A 9 15.71 -0.24 27.28
N LEU A 10 15.11 0.15 26.14
CA LEU A 10 15.21 1.52 25.61
C LEU A 10 14.84 2.54 26.70
N SER A 11 15.53 3.68 26.72
CA SER A 11 15.14 4.84 27.53
C SER A 11 13.82 5.44 27.03
N ASN A 12 13.17 6.26 27.85
CA ASN A 12 11.92 6.92 27.44
C ASN A 12 12.11 7.86 26.24
N VAL A 13 13.27 8.50 26.14
CA VAL A 13 13.63 9.37 25.00
C VAL A 13 13.77 8.54 23.73
N GLU A 14 14.47 7.41 23.78
CA GLU A 14 14.61 6.52 22.62
C GLU A 14 13.27 5.94 22.18
N ARG A 15 12.39 5.57 23.13
CA ARG A 15 11.02 5.14 22.81
C ARG A 15 10.24 6.24 22.09
N ALA A 16 10.34 7.49 22.53
CA ALA A 16 9.69 8.62 21.88
C ALA A 16 10.25 8.88 20.46
N VAL A 17 11.56 8.74 20.26
CA VAL A 17 12.17 8.84 18.92
C VAL A 17 11.69 7.72 18.00
N VAL A 18 11.64 6.49 18.49
CA VAL A 18 11.13 5.34 17.72
C VAL A 18 9.64 5.53 17.39
N PHE A 19 8.84 6.03 18.34
CA PHE A 19 7.45 6.37 18.11
C PHE A 19 7.30 7.44 17.02
N ALA A 20 8.07 8.54 17.08
CA ALA A 20 8.03 9.59 16.07
C ALA A 20 8.41 9.08 14.67
N LYS A 21 9.44 8.21 14.58
CA LYS A 21 9.78 7.50 13.33
C LYS A 21 8.61 6.65 12.83
N GLY A 22 7.93 5.97 13.75
CA GLY A 22 6.69 5.24 13.46
C GLY A 22 5.61 6.14 12.88
N VAL A 23 5.34 7.30 13.48
CA VAL A 23 4.33 8.26 12.97
C VAL A 23 4.60 8.63 11.52
N VAL A 24 5.84 9.02 11.19
CA VAL A 24 6.22 9.38 9.81
C VAL A 24 6.07 8.19 8.86
N MET A 25 6.44 6.98 9.32
CA MET A 25 6.26 5.74 8.56
C MET A 25 4.78 5.45 8.29
N GLY A 26 3.91 5.57 9.28
CA GLY A 26 2.46 5.35 9.14
C GLY A 26 1.77 6.37 8.25
N MET A 27 2.16 7.65 8.36
CA MET A 27 1.69 8.68 7.43
C MET A 27 2.09 8.36 5.99
N SER A 28 3.32 7.88 5.78
CA SER A 28 3.78 7.51 4.45
C SER A 28 3.04 6.29 3.88
N ASP A 29 2.71 5.30 4.70
CA ASP A 29 1.99 4.09 4.26
C ASP A 29 0.55 4.39 3.84
N SER A 30 -0.06 5.44 4.38
CA SER A 30 -1.38 5.88 3.93
C SER A 30 -1.36 6.48 2.52
N VAL A 31 -0.24 7.07 2.09
CA VAL A 31 -0.13 7.78 0.82
C VAL A 31 0.34 6.80 -0.26
N PRO A 32 -0.44 6.56 -1.33
CA PRO A 32 -0.04 5.63 -2.36
C PRO A 32 1.24 6.09 -3.06
N GLY A 33 2.10 5.14 -3.42
CA GLY A 33 3.39 5.42 -4.05
C GLY A 33 4.53 5.78 -3.09
N VAL A 34 4.27 5.95 -1.79
CA VAL A 34 5.29 6.01 -0.74
C VAL A 34 5.25 4.71 0.06
N SER A 35 6.41 4.08 0.31
CA SER A 35 6.51 2.86 1.12
C SER A 35 7.09 3.21 2.49
N GLY A 36 6.44 2.77 3.56
CA GLY A 36 6.96 2.86 4.93
C GLY A 36 8.29 2.15 5.10
N GLY A 37 8.57 1.12 4.29
CA GLY A 37 9.91 0.50 4.22
C GLY A 37 10.99 1.49 3.79
N THR A 38 10.69 2.38 2.85
CA THR A 38 11.60 3.47 2.43
C THR A 38 11.83 4.46 3.55
N ILE A 39 10.76 4.87 4.26
CA ILE A 39 10.90 5.75 5.42
C ILE A 39 11.72 5.10 6.54
N ALA A 40 11.51 3.80 6.78
CA ALA A 40 12.30 3.04 7.75
C ALA A 40 13.79 3.00 7.38
N LEU A 41 14.12 2.92 6.09
CA LEU A 41 15.50 2.96 5.59
C LEU A 41 16.13 4.34 5.81
N ILE A 42 15.42 5.41 5.43
CA ILE A 42 15.85 6.80 5.62
C ILE A 42 16.05 7.09 7.11
N ALA A 43 15.15 6.60 7.97
CA ALA A 43 15.23 6.77 9.42
C ALA A 43 16.28 5.85 10.09
N GLY A 44 16.98 5.01 9.31
CA GLY A 44 18.04 4.11 9.79
C GLY A 44 17.54 2.97 10.69
N ILE A 45 16.26 2.63 10.62
CA ILE A 45 15.62 1.58 11.45
C ILE A 45 15.25 0.34 10.64
N TYR A 46 15.43 0.34 9.32
CA TYR A 46 15.02 -0.74 8.43
C TYR A 46 15.60 -2.10 8.81
N GLU A 47 16.92 -2.20 9.01
CA GLU A 47 17.55 -3.48 9.37
C GLU A 47 17.05 -4.03 10.71
N ARG A 48 16.86 -3.14 11.69
CA ARG A 48 16.33 -3.50 13.00
C ARG A 48 14.87 -3.96 12.90
N LEU A 49 14.06 -3.27 12.09
CA LEU A 49 12.68 -3.63 11.79
C LEU A 49 12.58 -5.01 11.15
N ILE A 50 13.34 -5.27 10.09
CA ILE A 50 13.33 -6.56 9.41
C ILE A 50 13.80 -7.68 10.36
N ARG A 51 14.83 -7.45 11.17
CA ARG A 51 15.30 -8.42 12.17
C ARG A 51 14.22 -8.73 13.20
N ALA A 52 13.56 -7.69 13.72
CA ALA A 52 12.50 -7.82 14.72
C ALA A 52 11.26 -8.55 14.16
N ILE A 53 10.85 -8.26 12.92
CA ILE A 53 9.75 -8.97 12.23
C ILE A 53 10.15 -10.42 11.94
N SER A 54 11.39 -10.66 11.48
CA SER A 54 11.87 -12.02 11.17
C SER A 54 12.04 -12.90 12.40
N ALA A 55 12.13 -12.30 13.60
CA ALA A 55 12.17 -13.01 14.87
C ALA A 55 10.82 -13.62 15.29
N PHE A 56 9.72 -13.31 14.59
CA PHE A 56 8.44 -14.02 14.75
C PHE A 56 8.50 -15.41 14.12
N ASP A 57 9.12 -16.34 14.84
CA ASP A 57 9.37 -17.72 14.40
C ASP A 57 8.64 -18.76 15.28
N LEU A 58 8.89 -20.05 15.00
CA LEU A 58 8.38 -21.15 15.82
C LEU A 58 8.87 -21.09 17.28
N THR A 59 9.96 -20.38 17.56
CA THR A 59 10.50 -20.17 18.91
C THR A 59 9.58 -19.28 19.71
N VAL A 60 9.13 -18.16 19.13
CA VAL A 60 8.11 -17.28 19.74
C VAL A 60 6.84 -18.06 20.07
N LEU A 61 6.35 -18.89 19.15
CA LEU A 61 5.16 -19.72 19.38
C LEU A 61 5.36 -20.72 20.54
N LYS A 62 6.55 -21.34 20.65
CA LYS A 62 6.89 -22.23 21.76
C LYS A 62 6.96 -21.48 23.10
N LEU A 63 7.55 -20.28 23.12
CA LEU A 63 7.66 -19.42 24.31
C LEU A 63 6.27 -18.95 24.78
N LEU A 64 5.41 -18.53 23.85
CA LEU A 64 4.02 -18.18 24.14
C LEU A 64 3.22 -19.36 24.70
N ARG A 65 3.39 -20.57 24.13
CA ARG A 65 2.74 -21.79 24.64
C ARG A 65 3.21 -22.15 26.06
N ARG A 66 4.46 -21.84 26.41
CA ARG A 66 5.03 -22.00 27.76
C ARG A 66 4.68 -20.87 28.73
N ARG A 67 3.93 -19.85 28.27
CA ARG A 67 3.60 -18.62 29.02
C ARG A 67 4.83 -17.78 29.40
N GLU A 68 5.95 -17.94 28.70
CA GLU A 68 7.17 -17.16 28.90
C GLU A 68 7.12 -15.82 28.14
N LEU A 69 6.15 -14.98 28.50
CA LEU A 69 5.82 -13.75 27.76
C LEU A 69 6.98 -12.75 27.70
N VAL A 70 7.77 -12.64 28.77
CA VAL A 70 8.93 -11.73 28.83
C VAL A 70 10.02 -12.18 27.86
N HIS A 71 10.31 -13.48 27.80
CA HIS A 71 11.31 -14.01 26.87
C HIS A 71 10.85 -13.87 25.42
N ALA A 72 9.56 -14.12 25.14
CA ALA A 72 8.98 -13.88 23.82
C ALA A 72 9.09 -12.39 23.42
N TRP A 73 8.81 -11.47 24.35
CA TRP A 73 8.89 -10.03 24.14
C TRP A 73 10.30 -9.56 23.76
N HIS A 74 11.32 -10.05 24.47
CA HIS A 74 12.70 -9.71 24.15
C HIS A 74 13.21 -10.37 22.87
N HIS A 75 12.74 -11.59 22.57
CA HIS A 75 13.11 -12.30 21.34
C HIS A 75 12.69 -11.54 20.07
N VAL A 76 11.51 -10.91 20.08
CA VAL A 76 11.02 -10.10 18.93
C VAL A 76 11.48 -8.64 18.95
N ASP A 77 12.34 -8.23 19.89
CA ASP A 77 12.67 -6.80 20.11
C ASP A 77 11.42 -5.93 20.36
N GLY A 78 10.52 -6.44 21.21
CA GLY A 78 9.29 -5.76 21.63
C GLY A 78 9.46 -4.33 22.15
N PRO A 79 10.53 -3.99 22.91
CA PRO A 79 10.79 -2.61 23.33
C PRO A 79 10.90 -1.61 22.17
N PHE A 80 11.38 -2.06 21.01
CA PHE A 80 11.45 -1.27 19.78
C PHE A 80 10.18 -1.38 18.94
N LEU A 81 9.65 -2.59 18.75
CA LEU A 81 8.49 -2.82 17.90
C LEU A 81 7.23 -2.11 18.41
N LEU A 82 6.99 -2.11 19.72
CA LEU A 82 5.75 -1.54 20.26
C LEU A 82 5.65 -0.02 20.06
N PRO A 83 6.63 0.81 20.47
CA PRO A 83 6.58 2.24 20.18
C PRO A 83 6.50 2.53 18.68
N LEU A 84 7.21 1.75 17.85
CA LEU A 84 7.17 1.91 16.40
C LEU A 84 5.78 1.61 15.84
N ALA A 85 5.18 0.49 16.22
CA ALA A 85 3.85 0.08 15.78
C ALA A 85 2.77 1.05 16.25
N LEU A 86 2.85 1.53 17.49
CA LEU A 86 1.94 2.56 18.00
C LEU A 86 2.11 3.88 17.25
N GLY A 87 3.34 4.28 16.94
CA GLY A 87 3.63 5.44 16.11
C GLY A 87 3.03 5.29 14.72
N MET A 88 3.29 4.15 14.06
CA MET A 88 2.80 3.82 12.73
C MET A 88 1.27 3.82 12.67
N PHE A 89 0.61 3.20 13.65
CA PHE A 89 -0.85 3.23 13.75
C PHE A 89 -1.39 4.65 13.96
N SER A 90 -0.74 5.45 14.82
CA SER A 90 -1.14 6.85 15.07
C SER A 90 -0.98 7.72 13.82
N GLY A 91 0.14 7.58 13.10
CA GLY A 91 0.39 8.29 11.85
C GLY A 91 -0.56 7.87 10.73
N LEU A 92 -0.89 6.58 10.66
CA LEU A 92 -1.88 6.05 9.73
C LEU A 92 -3.26 6.63 10.01
N LEU A 93 -3.72 6.67 11.27
CA LEU A 93 -5.00 7.29 11.63
C LEU A 93 -5.06 8.78 11.33
N LEU A 94 -3.99 9.52 11.65
CA LEU A 94 -3.90 10.96 11.36
C LEU A 94 -4.04 11.23 9.85
N SER A 95 -3.33 10.46 9.05
CA SER A 95 -3.37 10.62 7.60
C SER A 95 -4.66 10.07 6.98
N ALA A 96 -5.20 8.96 7.49
CA ALA A 96 -6.44 8.36 7.02
C ALA A 96 -7.61 9.37 7.06
N ASN A 97 -7.75 10.11 8.17
CA ASN A 97 -8.74 11.18 8.28
C ASN A 97 -8.53 12.27 7.22
N THR A 98 -7.28 12.65 6.96
CA THR A 98 -6.93 13.66 5.96
C THR A 98 -7.25 13.19 4.54
N VAL A 99 -6.92 11.94 4.22
CA VAL A 99 -7.21 11.34 2.92
C VAL A 99 -8.71 11.15 2.71
N LEU A 100 -9.45 10.67 3.71
CA LEU A 100 -10.91 10.54 3.64
C LEU A 100 -11.58 11.91 3.46
N TYR A 101 -11.11 12.94 4.16
CA TYR A 101 -11.57 14.31 3.94
C TYR A 101 -11.30 14.76 2.49
N ALA A 102 -10.10 14.49 1.96
CA ALA A 102 -9.77 14.84 0.57
C ALA A 102 -10.61 14.05 -0.46
N LEU A 103 -10.90 12.77 -0.20
CA LEU A 103 -11.79 11.96 -1.04
C LEU A 103 -13.23 12.48 -1.02
N ALA A 104 -13.72 12.92 0.14
CA ALA A 104 -15.08 13.43 0.28
C ALA A 104 -15.26 14.82 -0.38
N TYR A 105 -14.30 15.73 -0.22
CA TYR A 105 -14.45 17.13 -0.66
C TYR A 105 -13.70 17.47 -1.96
N ALA A 106 -12.72 16.67 -2.36
CA ALA A 106 -11.94 16.87 -3.58
C ALA A 106 -11.72 15.58 -4.38
N PRO A 107 -12.78 14.78 -4.66
CA PRO A 107 -12.65 13.47 -5.32
C PRO A 107 -11.99 13.58 -6.70
N ILE A 108 -12.26 14.66 -7.43
CA ILE A 108 -11.66 14.89 -8.75
C ILE A 108 -10.15 15.05 -8.66
N LEU A 109 -9.67 15.84 -7.69
CA LEU A 109 -8.24 16.12 -7.51
C LEU A 109 -7.49 14.89 -6.98
N VAL A 110 -8.08 14.17 -6.02
CA VAL A 110 -7.48 12.96 -5.45
C VAL A 110 -7.44 11.83 -6.48
N GLY A 111 -8.52 11.59 -7.22
CA GLY A 111 -8.54 10.61 -8.30
C GLY A 111 -7.52 10.94 -9.39
N SER A 112 -7.40 12.22 -9.74
CA SER A 112 -6.39 12.70 -10.70
C SER A 112 -4.96 12.49 -10.21
N PHE A 113 -4.70 12.76 -8.93
CA PHE A 113 -3.41 12.47 -8.30
C PHE A 113 -3.09 10.97 -8.37
N PHE A 114 -4.03 10.10 -8.02
CA PHE A 114 -3.86 8.65 -8.09
C PHE A 114 -3.60 8.16 -9.52
N ILE A 115 -4.27 8.72 -10.54
CA ILE A 115 -3.94 8.45 -11.94
C ILE A 115 -2.48 8.80 -12.24
N GLY A 116 -2.02 9.98 -11.78
CA GLY A 116 -0.61 10.37 -11.89
C GLY A 116 0.35 9.34 -11.30
N LEU A 117 0.05 8.82 -10.10
CA LEU A 117 0.85 7.77 -9.46
C LEU A 117 0.87 6.47 -10.29
N VAL A 118 -0.29 6.06 -10.83
CA VAL A 118 -0.40 4.85 -11.67
C VAL A 118 0.41 5.01 -12.96
N LEU A 119 0.28 6.15 -13.64
CA LEU A 119 1.02 6.44 -14.86
C LEU A 119 2.54 6.46 -14.62
N ALA A 120 2.98 7.01 -13.49
CA ALA A 120 4.39 6.99 -13.11
C ALA A 120 4.90 5.57 -12.87
N ALA A 121 4.13 4.74 -12.16
CA ALA A 121 4.48 3.34 -11.94
C ALA A 121 4.58 2.58 -13.28
N LEU A 122 3.61 2.76 -14.18
CA LEU A 122 3.64 2.18 -15.53
C LEU A 122 4.87 2.64 -16.33
N PHE A 123 5.25 3.93 -16.22
CA PHE A 123 6.43 4.48 -16.86
C PHE A 123 7.73 3.89 -16.29
N LEU A 124 7.85 3.76 -14.96
CA LEU A 124 9.00 3.13 -14.32
C LEU A 124 9.17 1.65 -14.73
N LEU A 125 8.05 0.95 -14.87
CA LEU A 125 8.03 -0.48 -15.24
C LEU A 125 8.09 -0.70 -16.77
N SER A 126 8.08 0.36 -17.59
CA SER A 126 7.95 0.21 -19.05
C SER A 126 9.09 -0.58 -19.69
N GLY A 127 10.29 -0.54 -19.08
CA GLY A 127 11.45 -1.32 -19.53
C GLY A 127 11.30 -2.84 -19.36
N GLU A 128 10.41 -3.27 -18.45
CA GLU A 128 10.15 -4.70 -18.19
C GLU A 128 9.06 -5.27 -19.10
N PHE A 129 8.28 -4.42 -19.78
CA PHE A 129 7.19 -4.84 -20.65
C PHE A 129 7.72 -5.30 -22.02
N LYS A 130 7.82 -6.61 -22.19
CA LYS A 130 8.21 -7.22 -23.47
C LYS A 130 6.96 -7.75 -24.18
N LEU A 131 6.88 -7.53 -25.50
CA LEU A 131 5.73 -7.98 -26.31
C LEU A 131 5.45 -9.49 -26.18
N ARG A 132 6.50 -10.30 -25.96
CA ARG A 132 6.37 -11.76 -25.70
C ARG A 132 5.54 -12.10 -24.45
N TYR A 133 5.33 -11.14 -23.54
CA TYR A 133 4.55 -11.28 -22.32
C TYR A 133 3.22 -10.51 -22.37
N ALA A 134 2.81 -10.02 -23.55
CA ALA A 134 1.56 -9.28 -23.72
C ALA A 134 0.33 -10.06 -23.22
N LEU A 135 0.32 -11.38 -23.36
CA LEU A 135 -0.77 -12.22 -22.82
C LEU A 135 -0.90 -12.08 -21.29
N TYR A 136 0.22 -12.01 -20.56
CA TYR A 136 0.22 -11.83 -19.11
C TYR A 136 -0.24 -10.43 -18.72
N PHE A 137 0.11 -9.42 -19.52
CA PHE A 137 -0.40 -8.06 -19.36
C PHE A 137 -1.93 -8.01 -19.56
N MET A 138 -2.44 -8.64 -20.62
CA MET A 138 -3.87 -8.75 -20.86
C MET A 138 -4.59 -9.54 -19.75
N LEU A 139 -3.94 -10.57 -19.20
CA LEU A 139 -4.47 -11.32 -18.07
C LEU A 139 -4.60 -10.42 -16.83
N GLY A 140 -3.58 -9.62 -16.51
CA GLY A 140 -3.65 -8.64 -15.43
C GLY A 140 -4.78 -7.63 -15.62
N ALA A 141 -4.86 -7.00 -16.80
CA ALA A 141 -5.93 -6.06 -17.11
C ALA A 141 -7.33 -6.72 -17.07
N GLY A 142 -7.42 -7.96 -17.56
CA GLY A 142 -8.63 -8.76 -17.58
C GLY A 142 -9.11 -9.15 -16.19
N VAL A 143 -8.21 -9.43 -15.24
CA VAL A 143 -8.56 -9.69 -13.83
C VAL A 143 -9.21 -8.45 -13.21
N VAL A 144 -8.62 -7.27 -13.38
CA VAL A 144 -9.21 -6.03 -12.83
C VAL A 144 -10.52 -5.69 -13.52
N ALA A 145 -10.60 -5.86 -14.84
CA ALA A 145 -11.85 -5.68 -15.57
C ALA A 145 -12.92 -6.64 -15.05
N ALA A 146 -12.63 -7.93 -14.90
CA ALA A 146 -13.58 -8.91 -14.37
C ALA A 146 -14.04 -8.54 -12.94
N LEU A 147 -13.12 -8.10 -12.07
CA LEU A 147 -13.46 -7.62 -10.73
C LEU A 147 -14.33 -6.36 -10.75
N GLY A 148 -14.12 -5.44 -11.70
CA GLY A 148 -14.94 -4.24 -11.86
C GLY A 148 -16.33 -4.51 -12.46
N TRP A 149 -16.49 -5.61 -13.20
CA TRP A 149 -17.77 -6.05 -13.76
C TRP A 149 -18.61 -6.83 -12.76
N VAL A 150 -17.96 -7.47 -11.78
CA VAL A 150 -18.61 -7.88 -10.54
C VAL A 150 -18.85 -6.62 -9.71
N GLN A 151 -19.81 -5.81 -10.12
CA GLN A 151 -20.19 -4.64 -9.33
C GLN A 151 -20.50 -5.11 -7.91
N PRO A 152 -19.91 -4.49 -6.88
CA PRO A 152 -20.50 -4.61 -5.57
C PRO A 152 -21.86 -3.94 -5.70
N SER A 153 -22.92 -4.75 -5.72
CA SER A 153 -24.17 -4.31 -5.11
C SER A 153 -23.78 -3.63 -3.80
N THR A 154 -24.37 -2.48 -3.53
CA THR A 154 -24.09 -1.60 -2.38
C THR A 154 -24.08 -2.30 -1.01
N ASP A 155 -24.45 -3.57 -0.96
CA ASP A 155 -24.22 -4.51 0.13
C ASP A 155 -22.76 -5.01 0.17
N SER A 156 -21.92 -4.22 0.83
CA SER A 156 -20.71 -4.65 1.55
C SER A 156 -19.64 -5.42 0.76
N VAL A 157 -18.45 -4.83 0.63
CA VAL A 157 -17.23 -5.61 0.36
C VAL A 157 -17.20 -6.78 1.34
N THR A 158 -17.33 -8.01 0.83
CA THR A 158 -17.44 -9.20 1.69
C THR A 158 -16.17 -9.38 2.51
N GLY A 159 -16.30 -9.96 3.72
CA GLY A 159 -15.13 -10.28 4.55
C GLY A 159 -14.08 -11.12 3.81
N LEU A 160 -14.51 -11.99 2.89
CA LEU A 160 -13.62 -12.74 2.01
C LEU A 160 -12.87 -11.83 1.02
N GLY A 161 -13.53 -10.84 0.43
CA GLY A 161 -12.89 -9.86 -0.45
C GLY A 161 -11.81 -9.06 0.28
N LEU A 162 -12.10 -8.62 1.51
CA LEU A 162 -11.13 -7.93 2.38
C LEU A 162 -9.95 -8.83 2.76
N PHE A 163 -10.21 -10.11 3.05
CA PHE A 163 -9.16 -11.09 3.32
C PHE A 163 -8.23 -11.27 2.11
N VAL A 164 -8.77 -11.47 0.92
CA VAL A 164 -7.96 -11.61 -0.30
C VAL A 164 -7.19 -10.32 -0.59
N ALA A 165 -7.83 -9.16 -0.42
CA ALA A 165 -7.16 -7.87 -0.62
C ALA A 165 -5.99 -7.67 0.34
N GLY A 166 -6.14 -8.01 1.62
CA GLY A 166 -5.05 -7.98 2.60
C GLY A 166 -3.91 -8.93 2.22
N ALA A 167 -4.23 -10.15 1.81
CA ALA A 167 -3.23 -11.13 1.38
C ALA A 167 -2.43 -10.66 0.15
N VAL A 168 -3.09 -10.06 -0.84
CA VAL A 168 -2.42 -9.54 -2.04
C VAL A 168 -1.63 -8.27 -1.72
N ALA A 169 -2.20 -7.34 -0.96
CA ALA A 169 -1.55 -6.06 -0.63
C ALA A 169 -0.27 -6.24 0.19
N ILE A 170 -0.28 -7.10 1.22
CA ILE A 170 0.93 -7.36 2.02
C ILE A 170 2.01 -8.08 1.19
N SER A 171 1.59 -8.94 0.28
CA SER A 171 2.51 -9.69 -0.57
C SER A 171 3.18 -8.75 -1.56
N ALA A 172 2.42 -7.84 -2.18
CA ALA A 172 2.95 -6.82 -3.07
C ALA A 172 3.85 -5.80 -2.36
N MET A 173 3.60 -5.49 -1.09
CA MET A 173 4.44 -4.61 -0.27
C MET A 173 5.87 -5.15 -0.07
N LEU A 174 6.09 -6.47 -0.24
CA LEU A 174 7.43 -7.07 -0.21
C LEU A 174 8.24 -6.79 -1.49
N LEU A 175 7.61 -6.33 -2.58
CA LEU A 175 8.33 -5.93 -3.78
C LEU A 175 8.88 -4.51 -3.62
N PRO A 176 10.17 -4.28 -3.94
CA PRO A 176 10.71 -2.94 -4.03
C PRO A 176 9.93 -2.11 -5.06
N GLY A 177 9.37 -0.98 -4.63
CA GLY A 177 8.72 -0.01 -5.52
C GLY A 177 7.19 -0.10 -5.63
N LEU A 178 6.51 -1.02 -4.93
CA LEU A 178 5.05 -1.09 -4.87
C LEU A 178 4.55 -0.94 -3.42
N SER A 179 3.75 0.10 -3.16
CA SER A 179 3.14 0.34 -1.84
C SER A 179 1.87 -0.50 -1.67
N GLY A 180 1.62 -1.04 -0.48
CA GLY A 180 0.39 -1.80 -0.18
C GLY A 180 -0.87 -0.97 -0.41
N ALA A 181 -0.85 0.32 -0.05
CA ALA A 181 -1.95 1.25 -0.30
C ALA A 181 -2.30 1.38 -1.80
N PHE A 182 -1.28 1.29 -2.66
CA PHE A 182 -1.49 1.34 -4.11
C PHE A 182 -2.28 0.12 -4.58
N ILE A 183 -1.94 -1.08 -4.12
CA ILE A 183 -2.71 -2.30 -4.44
C ILE A 183 -4.15 -2.23 -3.92
N LEU A 184 -4.37 -1.68 -2.72
CA LEU A 184 -5.72 -1.51 -2.18
C LEU A 184 -6.58 -0.57 -3.04
N ILE A 185 -5.96 0.44 -3.66
CA ILE A 185 -6.64 1.30 -4.64
C ILE A 185 -6.98 0.50 -5.90
N LEU A 186 -6.05 -0.31 -6.42
CA LEU A 186 -6.33 -1.16 -7.59
C LEU A 186 -7.51 -2.11 -7.35
N LEU A 187 -7.63 -2.62 -6.13
CA LEU A 187 -8.70 -3.52 -5.71
C LEU A 187 -9.99 -2.79 -5.32
N GLY A 188 -10.01 -1.45 -5.32
CA GLY A 188 -11.19 -0.66 -4.96
C GLY A 188 -11.59 -0.73 -3.48
N VAL A 189 -10.73 -1.26 -2.61
CA VAL A 189 -11.03 -1.44 -1.17
C VAL A 189 -10.31 -0.42 -0.27
N TYR A 190 -9.53 0.48 -0.85
CA TYR A 190 -8.74 1.46 -0.11
C TYR A 190 -9.58 2.36 0.79
N GLU A 191 -10.62 3.00 0.26
CA GLU A 191 -11.50 3.87 1.04
C GLU A 191 -12.27 3.09 2.11
N THR A 192 -12.77 1.90 1.78
CA THR A 192 -13.40 0.97 2.74
C THR A 192 -12.46 0.66 3.90
N MET A 193 -11.19 0.40 3.64
CA MET A 193 -10.20 0.10 4.67
C MET A 193 -9.83 1.33 5.50
N LEU A 194 -9.61 2.48 4.88
CA LEU A 194 -9.36 3.72 5.63
C LEU A 194 -10.53 4.06 6.55
N THR A 195 -11.76 3.92 6.04
CA THR A 195 -12.98 4.15 6.81
C THR A 195 -13.06 3.17 7.98
N ALA A 196 -12.86 1.87 7.74
CA ALA A 196 -12.84 0.86 8.78
C ALA A 196 -11.81 1.15 9.88
N LEU A 197 -10.62 1.64 9.51
CA LEU A 197 -9.59 2.03 10.48
C LEU A 197 -10.03 3.23 11.33
N VAL A 198 -10.60 4.26 10.72
CA VAL A 198 -11.03 5.49 11.41
C VAL A 198 -12.25 5.25 12.30
N THR A 199 -13.19 4.40 11.85
CA THR A 199 -14.40 4.06 12.62
C THR A 199 -14.20 2.89 13.58
N PHE A 200 -13.01 2.30 13.61
CA PHE A 200 -12.71 1.08 14.37
C PHE A 200 -13.68 -0.08 14.09
N ASP A 201 -14.01 -0.28 12.81
CA ASP A 201 -14.79 -1.42 12.34
C ASP A 201 -13.94 -2.71 12.40
N PHE A 202 -13.96 -3.33 13.58
CA PHE A 202 -13.13 -4.50 13.87
C PHE A 202 -13.46 -5.69 12.98
N ASP A 203 -14.69 -5.82 12.48
CA ASP A 203 -15.05 -6.92 11.60
C ASP A 203 -14.23 -6.85 10.31
N LYS A 204 -14.23 -5.68 9.64
CA LYS A 204 -13.45 -5.48 8.41
C LYS A 204 -11.95 -5.56 8.66
N ILE A 205 -11.47 -4.96 9.77
CA ILE A 205 -10.05 -4.97 10.14
C ILE A 205 -9.56 -6.41 10.39
N ILE A 206 -10.33 -7.25 11.08
CA ILE A 206 -9.92 -8.62 11.39
C ILE A 206 -9.81 -9.47 10.11
N PHE A 207 -10.78 -9.39 9.21
CA PHE A 207 -10.70 -10.10 7.93
C PHE A 207 -9.48 -9.66 7.11
N PHE A 208 -9.25 -8.35 7.01
CA PHE A 208 -8.09 -7.79 6.32
C PHE A 208 -6.77 -8.24 6.97
N ALA A 209 -6.66 -8.12 8.30
CA ALA A 209 -5.46 -8.50 9.05
C ALA A 209 -5.16 -10.00 8.95
N ALA A 210 -6.20 -10.86 9.00
CA ALA A 210 -6.05 -12.29 8.77
C ALA A 210 -5.54 -12.57 7.36
N GLY A 211 -6.05 -11.85 6.36
CA GLY A 211 -5.54 -11.85 4.99
C GLY A 211 -4.05 -11.51 4.93
N CYS A 212 -3.65 -10.41 5.57
CA CYS A 212 -2.25 -10.01 5.65
C CYS A 212 -1.36 -11.07 6.33
N LEU A 213 -1.81 -11.68 7.43
CA LEU A 213 -1.03 -12.72 8.12
C LEU A 213 -0.84 -13.96 7.24
N VAL A 214 -1.92 -14.44 6.61
CA VAL A 214 -1.87 -15.60 5.71
C VAL A 214 -1.04 -15.27 4.46
N GLY A 215 -1.21 -14.09 3.87
CA GLY A 215 -0.43 -13.63 2.73
C GLY A 215 1.07 -13.57 3.04
N LEU A 216 1.45 -13.01 4.19
CA LEU A 216 2.85 -12.95 4.61
C LEU A 216 3.46 -14.35 4.80
N MET A 217 2.71 -15.29 5.39
CA MET A 217 3.17 -16.67 5.62
C MET A 217 3.20 -17.53 4.35
N ALA A 218 2.16 -17.45 3.52
CA ALA A 218 1.97 -18.33 2.36
C ALA A 218 2.66 -17.78 1.10
N PHE A 219 2.64 -16.47 0.89
CA PHE A 219 3.03 -15.84 -0.37
C PHE A 219 4.44 -15.25 -0.39
N SER A 220 5.09 -15.05 0.76
CA SER A 220 6.47 -14.51 0.79
C SER A 220 7.45 -15.37 -0.02
N ARG A 221 7.32 -16.69 0.04
CA ARG A 221 8.16 -17.63 -0.73
C ARG A 221 7.72 -17.75 -2.19
N LEU A 222 6.40 -17.84 -2.44
CA LEU A 222 5.87 -18.01 -3.79
C LEU A 222 6.10 -16.79 -4.65
N LEU A 223 5.87 -15.58 -4.13
CA LEU A 223 6.02 -14.35 -4.87
C LEU A 223 7.49 -14.03 -5.17
N THR A 224 8.38 -14.24 -4.18
CA THR A 224 9.84 -14.14 -4.39
C THR A 224 10.30 -15.13 -5.45
N TRP A 225 9.78 -16.36 -5.44
CA TRP A 225 10.06 -17.36 -6.46
C TRP A 225 9.53 -16.95 -7.84
N LEU A 226 8.29 -16.44 -7.92
CA LEU A 226 7.66 -16.02 -9.17
C LEU A 226 8.41 -14.84 -9.79
N LEU A 227 8.79 -13.85 -9.00
CA LEU A 227 9.53 -12.67 -9.49
C LEU A 227 10.99 -12.96 -9.82
N GLY A 228 11.60 -13.92 -9.11
CA GLY A 228 12.95 -14.38 -9.40
C GLY A 228 13.00 -15.23 -10.68
N ARG A 229 12.03 -16.13 -10.88
CA ARG A 229 12.02 -17.09 -12.00
C ARG A 229 11.26 -16.60 -13.23
N PHE A 230 10.19 -15.83 -13.05
CA PHE A 230 9.28 -15.33 -14.07
C PHE A 230 9.20 -13.79 -14.02
N HIS A 231 10.35 -13.12 -13.96
CA HIS A 231 10.44 -11.67 -13.81
C HIS A 231 9.56 -10.94 -14.83
N GLY A 232 9.82 -11.12 -16.13
CA GLY A 232 9.09 -10.41 -17.18
C GLY A 232 7.58 -10.72 -17.23
N GLN A 233 7.17 -11.96 -16.94
CA GLN A 233 5.75 -12.32 -16.87
C GLN A 233 5.07 -11.63 -15.68
N SER A 234 5.70 -11.68 -14.51
CA SER A 234 5.15 -11.12 -13.27
C SER A 234 5.00 -9.60 -13.36
N TYR A 235 6.02 -8.90 -13.85
CA TYR A 235 5.95 -7.45 -14.07
C TYR A 235 4.92 -7.09 -15.15
N SER A 236 4.73 -7.92 -16.18
CA SER A 236 3.68 -7.72 -17.18
C SER A 236 2.28 -7.86 -16.58
N VAL A 237 2.03 -8.86 -15.72
CA VAL A 237 0.76 -8.98 -14.99
C VAL A 237 0.52 -7.75 -14.13
N ILE A 238 1.52 -7.30 -13.36
CA ILE A 238 1.42 -6.10 -12.53
C ILE A 238 1.08 -4.89 -13.40
N GLY A 239 1.81 -4.65 -14.49
CA GLY A 239 1.51 -3.56 -15.44
C GLY A 239 0.08 -3.63 -16.00
N GLY A 240 -0.41 -4.84 -16.29
CA GLY A 240 -1.78 -5.08 -16.70
C GLY A 240 -2.80 -4.68 -15.63
N LEU A 241 -2.58 -5.10 -14.37
CA LEU A 241 -3.41 -4.71 -13.23
C LEU A 241 -3.42 -3.18 -13.05
N LEU A 242 -2.26 -2.53 -13.20
CA LEU A 242 -2.13 -1.07 -13.10
C LEU A 242 -2.96 -0.36 -14.17
N LEU A 243 -2.79 -0.74 -15.44
CA LEU A 243 -3.55 -0.13 -16.53
C LEU A 243 -5.05 -0.40 -16.39
N GLY A 244 -5.42 -1.64 -16.03
CA GLY A 244 -6.81 -2.06 -15.84
C GLY A 244 -7.53 -1.34 -14.70
N SER A 245 -6.78 -0.79 -13.73
CA SER A 245 -7.35 -0.03 -12.60
C SER A 245 -7.70 1.43 -12.91
N LEU A 246 -7.20 1.99 -14.01
CA LEU A 246 -7.42 3.41 -14.35
C LEU A 246 -8.91 3.79 -14.40
N PRO A 247 -9.82 2.97 -14.95
CA PRO A 247 -11.26 3.23 -14.88
C PRO A 247 -11.78 3.31 -13.43
N ALA A 248 -11.27 2.45 -12.54
CA ALA A 248 -11.66 2.35 -11.13
C ALA A 248 -11.20 3.55 -10.28
N ILE A 249 -10.33 4.41 -10.80
CA ILE A 249 -9.96 5.70 -10.18
C ILE A 249 -10.30 6.92 -11.04
N TRP A 250 -11.05 6.73 -12.13
CA TRP A 250 -11.42 7.82 -13.02
C TRP A 250 -12.25 8.90 -12.30
N PRO A 251 -11.80 10.18 -12.32
CA PRO A 251 -12.42 11.29 -11.57
C PRO A 251 -13.86 11.60 -11.96
N TRP A 252 -14.18 11.49 -13.25
CA TRP A 252 -15.43 11.99 -13.81
C TRP A 252 -16.42 10.86 -14.03
N ARG A 253 -17.31 10.70 -13.06
CA ARG A 253 -18.37 9.68 -13.05
C ARG A 253 -19.72 10.32 -12.86
N VAL A 254 -20.69 9.86 -13.62
CA VAL A 254 -22.06 10.33 -13.54
C VAL A 254 -22.95 9.12 -13.27
N PRO A 255 -23.91 9.19 -12.32
CA PRO A 255 -24.87 8.12 -12.12
C PRO A 255 -25.61 7.86 -13.44
N GLU A 256 -25.66 6.62 -13.88
CA GLU A 256 -26.56 6.22 -14.97
C GLU A 256 -27.99 6.39 -14.45
N ALA A 257 -28.82 7.14 -15.19
CA ALA A 257 -30.18 7.47 -14.74
C ALA A 257 -30.94 6.17 -14.48
N ALA A 258 -31.37 5.98 -13.22
CA ALA A 258 -32.07 4.79 -12.77
C ALA A 258 -33.28 4.51 -13.68
N VAL A 259 -33.20 3.42 -14.45
CA VAL A 259 -34.40 2.83 -15.05
C VAL A 259 -35.12 2.11 -13.90
N SER A 260 -35.91 2.87 -13.15
CA SER A 260 -36.75 2.46 -12.00
C SER A 260 -36.14 2.67 -10.61
N ALA A 261 -36.97 3.18 -9.70
CA ALA A 261 -36.62 3.63 -8.34
C ALA A 261 -36.37 2.50 -7.32
N GLU A 262 -36.24 1.24 -7.76
CA GLU A 262 -35.97 0.09 -6.89
C GLU A 262 -34.52 -0.41 -6.95
N ASP A 263 -33.75 -0.04 -7.99
CA ASP A 263 -32.33 -0.38 -8.08
C ASP A 263 -31.46 0.78 -7.57
N ALA A 264 -31.36 0.90 -6.25
CA ALA A 264 -30.47 1.82 -5.56
C ALA A 264 -28.97 1.42 -5.65
N GLY A 265 -28.57 0.82 -6.77
CA GLY A 265 -27.20 0.41 -7.10
C GLY A 265 -26.75 1.04 -8.42
N ALA A 266 -26.95 2.36 -8.56
CA ALA A 266 -26.71 3.07 -9.82
C ALA A 266 -25.29 2.81 -10.35
N THR A 267 -25.22 2.17 -11.52
CA THR A 267 -24.00 2.00 -12.29
C THR A 267 -23.42 3.38 -12.59
N MET A 268 -22.16 3.62 -12.22
CA MET A 268 -21.49 4.88 -12.49
C MET A 268 -20.90 4.87 -13.90
N ARG A 269 -21.41 5.73 -14.80
CA ARG A 269 -20.88 5.87 -16.15
C ARG A 269 -19.66 6.78 -16.15
N LEU A 270 -18.54 6.30 -16.73
CA LEU A 270 -17.35 7.10 -16.93
C LEU A 270 -17.60 8.08 -18.08
N VAL A 271 -17.32 9.36 -17.83
CA VAL A 271 -17.50 10.43 -18.80
C VAL A 271 -16.24 11.29 -18.89
N TRP A 272 -16.10 12.03 -19.98
CA TRP A 272 -15.03 13.02 -20.12
C TRP A 272 -15.36 14.30 -19.35
N PRO A 273 -14.36 15.16 -19.04
CA PRO A 273 -14.58 16.40 -18.28
C PRO A 273 -15.66 17.31 -18.89
N ALA A 274 -15.72 17.40 -20.23
CA ALA A 274 -16.73 18.21 -20.92
C ALA A 274 -18.15 17.67 -20.68
N ASP A 275 -18.33 16.36 -20.79
CA ASP A 275 -19.61 15.68 -20.57
C ASP A 275 -20.00 15.68 -19.08
N TYR A 276 -19.03 15.62 -18.18
CA TYR A 276 -19.24 15.75 -16.73
C TYR A 276 -19.80 17.13 -16.38
N ALA A 277 -19.17 18.19 -16.89
CA ALA A 277 -19.64 19.55 -16.68
C ALA A 277 -21.02 19.78 -17.28
N ALA A 278 -21.27 19.23 -18.47
CA ALA A 278 -22.57 19.34 -19.14
C ALA A 278 -23.69 18.57 -18.43
N SER A 279 -23.39 17.41 -17.82
CA SER A 279 -24.39 16.53 -17.19
C SER A 279 -24.74 16.91 -15.76
N LEU A 280 -23.78 17.40 -14.97
CA LEU A 280 -23.99 17.77 -13.56
C LEU A 280 -24.12 19.28 -13.35
N GLY A 281 -23.80 20.10 -14.35
CA GLY A 281 -23.81 21.57 -14.22
C GLY A 281 -22.73 22.11 -13.27
N VAL A 282 -21.71 21.31 -12.97
CA VAL A 282 -20.60 21.64 -12.05
C VAL A 282 -19.30 21.78 -12.86
N GLU A 283 -18.38 22.63 -12.42
CA GLU A 283 -17.06 22.69 -13.03
C GLU A 283 -16.33 21.35 -12.96
N ALA A 284 -15.84 20.86 -14.10
CA ALA A 284 -15.08 19.62 -14.16
C ALA A 284 -13.63 19.76 -13.63
N HIS A 285 -13.20 20.99 -13.31
CA HIS A 285 -11.86 21.33 -12.83
C HIS A 285 -10.71 20.68 -13.64
N ALA A 286 -10.88 20.56 -14.96
CA ALA A 286 -9.99 19.78 -15.83
C ALA A 286 -8.52 20.23 -15.78
N LEU A 287 -8.26 21.54 -15.69
CA LEU A 287 -6.90 22.06 -15.56
C LEU A 287 -6.26 21.65 -14.22
N ALA A 288 -7.01 21.77 -13.11
CA ALA A 288 -6.53 21.37 -11.80
C ALA A 288 -6.31 19.84 -11.73
N ALA A 289 -7.20 19.06 -12.33
CA ALA A 289 -7.03 17.61 -12.50
C ALA A 289 -5.72 17.27 -13.23
N LEU A 290 -5.43 17.91 -14.36
CA LEU A 290 -4.17 17.71 -15.09
C LEU A 290 -2.94 18.09 -14.26
N LEU A 291 -3.00 19.18 -13.49
CA LEU A 291 -1.92 19.56 -12.57
C LEU A 291 -1.70 18.50 -11.48
N PHE A 292 -2.77 17.91 -10.93
CA PHE A 292 -2.67 16.85 -9.92
C PHE A 292 -2.17 15.52 -10.51
N VAL A 293 -2.54 15.17 -11.76
CA VAL A 293 -1.91 14.06 -12.49
C VAL A 293 -0.40 14.30 -12.62
N GLY A 294 0.00 15.50 -13.05
CA GLY A 294 1.41 15.88 -13.16
C GLY A 294 2.14 15.84 -11.82
N LEU A 295 1.49 16.31 -10.75
CA LEU A 295 2.03 16.26 -9.39
C LEU A 295 2.27 14.81 -8.95
N GLY A 296 1.30 13.92 -9.12
CA GLY A 296 1.45 12.49 -8.82
C GLY A 296 2.63 11.87 -9.59
N LEU A 297 2.74 12.19 -10.87
CA LEU A 297 3.87 11.76 -11.72
C LEU A 297 5.23 12.20 -11.16
N VAL A 298 5.36 13.49 -10.85
CA VAL A 298 6.60 14.07 -10.33
C VAL A 298 6.96 13.47 -8.98
N VAL A 299 6.00 13.27 -8.08
CA VAL A 299 6.24 12.69 -6.75
C VAL A 299 6.88 11.31 -6.86
N VAL A 300 6.30 10.40 -7.66
CA VAL A 300 6.85 9.04 -7.82
C VAL A 300 8.23 9.06 -8.47
N LEU A 301 8.42 9.87 -9.52
CA LEU A 301 9.71 9.98 -10.21
C LEU A 301 10.80 10.54 -9.30
N LEU A 302 10.47 11.55 -8.49
CA LEU A 302 11.39 12.17 -7.54
C LEU A 302 11.76 11.19 -6.43
N LEU A 303 10.78 10.48 -5.86
CA LEU A 303 11.03 9.44 -4.86
C LEU A 303 11.91 8.32 -5.41
N ASN A 304 11.66 7.87 -6.64
CA ASN A 304 12.49 6.86 -7.29
C ASN A 304 13.93 7.35 -7.51
N ARG A 305 14.12 8.60 -7.94
CA ARG A 305 15.46 9.20 -8.07
C ARG A 305 16.19 9.32 -6.74
N LEU A 306 15.50 9.78 -5.70
CA LEU A 306 16.07 9.84 -4.35
C LEU A 306 16.50 8.45 -3.89
N PHE A 307 15.67 7.43 -4.13
CA PHE A 307 15.98 6.04 -3.78
C PHE A 307 17.25 5.52 -4.46
N ILE A 308 17.37 5.70 -5.78
CA ILE A 308 18.55 5.27 -6.54
C ILE A 308 19.81 5.99 -6.05
N SER A 309 19.72 7.31 -5.84
CA SER A 309 20.83 8.12 -5.34
C SER A 309 21.30 7.68 -3.95
N MET A 310 20.36 7.35 -3.07
CA MET A 310 20.67 6.93 -1.69
C MET A 310 21.25 5.53 -1.62
N ASN A 311 20.74 4.57 -2.40
CA ASN A 311 21.33 3.23 -2.49
C ASN A 311 22.75 3.26 -3.04
N SER A 312 23.02 4.19 -3.96
CA SER A 312 24.37 4.41 -4.49
C SER A 312 25.31 4.98 -3.43
N ALA A 313 24.83 5.93 -2.61
CA ALA A 313 25.59 6.52 -1.51
C ALA A 313 25.85 5.55 -0.34
N SER A 314 24.89 4.68 -0.02
CA SER A 314 25.08 3.64 1.01
C SER A 314 26.05 2.56 0.55
N ALA A 315 25.98 2.13 -0.72
CA ALA A 315 26.93 1.19 -1.31
C ALA A 315 28.37 1.73 -1.32
N LEU A 316 28.55 3.02 -1.63
CA LEU A 316 29.86 3.69 -1.58
C LEU A 316 30.43 3.74 -0.15
N LYS A 317 29.61 4.05 0.85
CA LYS A 317 30.04 4.06 2.26
C LYS A 317 30.39 2.67 2.79
N ALA A 318 29.66 1.63 2.37
CA ALA A 318 29.98 0.25 2.73
C ALA A 318 31.34 -0.18 2.14
N SER A 319 31.58 0.12 0.85
CA SER A 319 32.86 -0.18 0.19
C SER A 319 34.05 0.60 0.77
N GLN A 320 33.84 1.75 1.41
CA GLN A 320 34.90 2.51 2.08
C GLN A 320 35.19 2.02 3.50
N LYS A 321 34.26 1.30 4.13
CA LYS A 321 34.43 0.74 5.49
C LYS A 321 35.13 -0.63 5.49
N ASP A 322 35.10 -1.33 4.35
CA ASP A 322 35.78 -2.61 4.13
C ASP A 322 37.22 -2.44 3.56
N ARG A 323 37.73 -1.20 3.47
CA ARG A 323 39.12 -0.88 3.13
C ARG A 323 39.84 -0.31 4.33
#